data_AF-A0A0A7PGT1-F1
#
_entry.id   AF-A0A0A7PGT1-F1
#
_cell.length_a   1.000
_cell.length_b   1.000
_cell.length_c   1.000
_cell.angle_alpha   90.00
_cell.angle_beta   90.00
_cell.angle_gamma   90.00
#
_symmetry.space_group_name_H-M   'P 1'
#
loop_
_entity.id
_entity.type
_entity.pdbx_description
1 polymer ?
#
loop_
_entity_poly.entity_id
_entity_poly.type
_entity_poly.pdbx_seq_one_letter_code
_entity_poly.pdbx_strand_id
1 'polypeptide(L)'
;MRQRQRFCSLRFLLELAIIPISLIAAYALFVGVTFGFNLWRAEAPLVTAVWLMIVTSPLWFYLLLKWSQTSATRTAFLAAGVAIPASYFAFQVFA
;
A
#
# COMPACT_ATOMS: atom_id res chain seq x y z
N MET A 1 21.27 -21.14 -4.69
CA MET A 1 21.63 -19.70 -4.76
C MET A 1 20.57 -18.83 -5.46
N ARG A 2 20.03 -19.22 -6.63
CA ARG A 2 18.98 -18.45 -7.36
C ARG A 2 17.70 -18.11 -6.55
N GLN A 3 17.18 -19.03 -5.74
CA GLN A 3 15.98 -18.76 -4.91
C GLN A 3 16.22 -17.68 -3.84
N ARG A 4 17.42 -17.66 -3.25
CA ARG A 4 17.80 -16.68 -2.21
C ARG A 4 17.95 -15.27 -2.79
N GLN A 5 18.52 -15.16 -3.99
CA GLN A 5 18.58 -13.90 -4.74
C GLN A 5 17.19 -13.36 -5.09
N ARG A 6 16.30 -14.21 -5.65
CA ARG A 6 14.93 -13.80 -5.98
C ARG A 6 14.16 -13.29 -4.76
N PHE A 7 14.33 -13.96 -3.61
CA PHE A 7 13.72 -13.53 -2.35
C PHE A 7 14.23 -12.16 -1.89
N CYS A 8 15.54 -11.92 -1.92
CA CYS A 8 16.11 -10.62 -1.57
C CYS A 8 15.65 -9.50 -2.52
N SER A 9 15.61 -9.75 -3.83
CA SER A 9 15.17 -8.76 -4.83
C SER A 9 13.68 -8.40 -4.68
N LEU A 10 12.80 -9.39 -4.53
CA LEU A 10 11.36 -9.17 -4.30
C LEU A 10 11.11 -8.34 -3.05
N ARG A 11 11.84 -8.65 -1.98
CA ARG A 11 11.71 -7.94 -0.73
C ARG A 11 12.21 -6.50 -0.82
N PHE A 12 13.35 -6.28 -1.47
CA PHE A 12 13.84 -4.93 -1.71
C PHE A 12 12.83 -4.10 -2.51
N LEU A 13 12.20 -4.68 -3.55
CA LEU A 13 11.16 -4.01 -4.32
C LEU A 13 9.91 -3.68 -3.47
N LEU A 14 9.50 -4.59 -2.59
CA LEU A 14 8.41 -4.35 -1.65
C LEU A 14 8.74 -3.26 -0.63
N GLU A 15 9.97 -3.24 -0.11
CA GLU A 15 10.44 -2.17 0.77
C GLU A 15 10.46 -0.83 0.03
N LEU A 16 10.87 -0.81 -1.24
CA LEU A 16 10.83 0.40 -2.07
C LEU A 16 9.40 0.90 -2.33
N ALA A 17 8.42 0.00 -2.41
CA ALA A 17 7.01 0.34 -2.57
C ALA A 17 6.43 1.10 -1.36
N ILE A 18 7.06 1.06 -0.18
CA ILE A 18 6.62 1.84 0.97
C ILE A 18 6.70 3.35 0.69
N ILE A 19 7.64 3.79 -0.15
CA ILE A 19 7.88 5.20 -0.47
C ILE A 19 6.66 5.81 -1.18
N PRO A 20 6.22 5.29 -2.35
CA PRO A 20 5.03 5.83 -3.01
C PRO A 20 3.76 5.65 -2.17
N ILE A 21 3.61 4.56 -1.42
CA ILE A 21 2.47 4.36 -0.51
C ILE A 21 2.42 5.48 0.55
N SER A 22 3.57 5.78 1.17
CA SER A 22 3.68 6.84 2.18
C SER A 22 3.44 8.22 1.60
N LEU A 23 3.89 8.47 0.37
CA LEU A 23 3.66 9.73 -0.32
C LEU A 23 2.17 9.96 -0.59
N ILE A 24 1.47 8.92 -1.07
CA ILE A 24 0.02 8.96 -1.31
C ILE A 24 -0.73 9.18 0.00
N ALA A 25 -0.37 8.47 1.07
CA ALA A 25 -1.00 8.63 2.38
C ALA A 25 -0.81 10.03 2.96
N ALA A 26 0.40 10.60 2.84
CA ALA A 26 0.69 11.95 3.29
C ALA A 26 -0.06 13.01 2.47
N TYR A 27 -0.09 12.86 1.15
CA TYR A 27 -0.86 13.73 0.26
C TYR A 27 -2.35 13.66 0.57
N ALA A 28 -2.88 12.46 0.76
CA ALA A 28 -4.26 12.26 1.17
C ALA A 28 -4.53 12.99 2.50
N LEU A 29 -3.72 12.76 3.54
CA LEU A 29 -3.89 13.43 4.83
C LEU A 29 -3.87 14.97 4.68
N PHE A 30 -2.94 15.50 3.90
CA PHE A 30 -2.88 16.93 3.59
C PHE A 30 -4.17 17.42 2.92
N VAL A 31 -4.63 16.76 1.86
CA VAL A 31 -5.87 17.12 1.17
C VAL A 31 -7.08 17.05 2.10
N GLY A 32 -7.15 16.02 2.94
CA GLY A 32 -8.23 15.83 3.91
C GLY A 32 -8.31 16.96 4.93
N VAL A 33 -7.15 17.38 5.46
CA VAL A 33 -7.07 18.47 6.45
C VAL A 33 -7.27 19.84 5.81
N THR A 34 -6.63 20.11 4.68
CA THR A 34 -6.59 21.46 4.07
C THR A 34 -7.87 21.83 3.35
N PHE A 35 -8.49 20.90 2.62
CA PHE A 35 -9.71 21.21 1.85
C PHE A 35 -10.99 20.93 2.63
N GLY A 36 -10.90 20.57 3.91
CA GLY A 36 -12.06 20.34 4.75
C GLY A 36 -12.97 19.23 4.22
N PHE A 37 -12.41 18.26 3.48
CA PHE A 37 -13.11 16.99 3.29
C PHE A 37 -13.39 16.49 4.70
N ASN A 38 -14.65 16.55 5.11
CA ASN A 38 -15.05 16.16 6.45
C ASN A 38 -14.75 14.66 6.57
N LEU A 39 -13.51 14.30 6.95
CA LEU A 39 -12.97 12.94 6.92
C LEU A 39 -13.86 12.00 7.72
N TRP A 40 -14.57 12.57 8.69
CA TRP A 40 -15.57 11.95 9.52
C TRP A 40 -16.99 12.36 9.07
N ARG A 41 -17.56 11.63 8.11
CA ARG A 41 -18.97 11.81 7.69
C ARG A 41 -19.82 10.74 8.35
N ALA A 42 -20.57 11.10 9.38
CA ALA A 42 -21.53 10.19 10.01
C ALA A 42 -22.57 9.66 9.00
N GLU A 43 -22.92 10.47 7.99
CA GLU A 43 -23.86 10.10 6.94
C GLU A 43 -23.26 9.23 5.83
N ALA A 44 -21.92 9.14 5.76
CA ALA A 44 -21.21 8.35 4.76
C ALA A 44 -20.03 7.60 5.40
N PRO A 45 -20.29 6.65 6.31
CA PRO A 45 -19.25 5.95 7.08
C PRO A 45 -18.28 5.17 6.19
N LEU A 46 -18.72 4.74 5.02
CA LEU A 46 -17.90 4.03 4.04
C LEU A 46 -16.78 4.94 3.48
N VAL A 47 -17.08 6.22 3.25
CA VAL A 47 -16.07 7.21 2.79
C VAL A 47 -15.01 7.42 3.86
N THR A 48 -15.43 7.53 5.12
CA THR A 48 -14.52 7.62 6.28
C THR A 48 -13.65 6.38 6.42
N ALA A 49 -14.22 5.18 6.26
CA ALA A 49 -13.46 3.93 6.33
C ALA A 49 -12.40 3.83 5.23
N VAL A 50 -12.75 4.16 3.98
CA VAL A 50 -11.80 4.18 2.86
C VAL A 50 -10.69 5.20 3.10
N TRP A 51 -11.04 6.37 3.61
CA TRP A 51 -10.06 7.40 3.96
C TRP A 51 -9.06 6.94 5.02
N LEU A 52 -9.56 6.35 6.11
CA LEU A 52 -8.71 5.80 7.16
C LEU A 52 -7.82 4.68 6.62
N MET A 53 -8.32 3.81 5.73
CA MET A 53 -7.50 2.77 5.09
C MET A 53 -6.34 3.36 4.28
N ILE A 54 -6.56 4.46 3.54
CA ILE A 54 -5.51 5.13 2.76
C ILE A 54 -4.49 5.77 3.69
N VAL A 55 -4.93 6.56 4.67
CA VAL A 55 -4.03 7.29 5.57
C VAL A 55 -3.21 6.33 6.45
N THR A 56 -3.81 5.21 6.88
CA THR A 56 -3.13 4.20 7.69
C THR A 56 -2.33 3.18 6.85
N SER A 57 -2.35 3.31 5.51
CA SER A 57 -1.65 2.39 4.60
C SER A 57 -0.17 2.19 4.81
N PRO A 58 0.62 3.20 5.19
CA PRO A 58 2.03 2.99 5.46
C PRO A 58 2.23 2.05 6.65
N LEU A 59 1.39 2.18 7.69
CA LEU A 59 1.50 1.39 8.91
C LEU A 59 1.14 -0.07 8.66
N TRP A 60 -0.03 -0.36 8.09
CA TRP A 60 -0.42 -1.74 7.86
C TRP A 60 0.47 -2.42 6.81
N PHE A 61 0.94 -1.69 5.79
CA PHE A 61 1.90 -2.22 4.83
C PHE A 61 3.24 -2.57 5.47
N TYR A 62 3.76 -1.72 6.37
CA TYR A 62 4.95 -2.01 7.16
C TYR A 62 4.79 -3.25 8.03
N LEU A 63 3.63 -3.40 8.70
CA LEU A 63 3.34 -4.59 9.51
C LEU A 63 3.28 -5.86 8.65
N LEU A 64 2.68 -5.80 7.46
CA LEU A 64 2.65 -6.91 6.50
C LEU A 64 4.05 -7.28 6.02
N LEU A 65 4.89 -6.29 5.70
CA LEU A 65 6.30 -6.47 5.37
C LEU A 65 7.07 -7.15 6.50
N LYS A 66 6.87 -6.71 7.75
CA LYS A 66 7.51 -7.29 8.94
C LYS A 66 7.03 -8.73 9.19
N TRP A 67 5.76 -9.01 8.92
CA TRP A 67 5.19 -10.35 9.05
C TRP A 67 5.69 -11.31 7.96
N SER A 68 5.86 -10.81 6.73
CA SER A 68 6.30 -11.62 5.59
C SER A 68 7.77 -12.04 5.69
N GLN A 69 8.56 -11.41 6.56
CA GLN A 69 10.00 -11.66 6.70
C GLN A 69 10.37 -13.11 6.99
N THR A 70 9.45 -13.85 7.62
CA THR A 70 9.66 -15.22 8.08
C THR A 70 9.44 -16.28 7.00
N SER A 71 8.85 -15.93 5.84
CA SER A 71 8.48 -16.92 4.82
C SER A 71 8.53 -16.34 3.40
N ALA A 72 9.23 -17.05 2.51
CA ALA A 72 9.29 -16.73 1.09
C ALA A 72 7.91 -16.72 0.42
N THR A 73 7.03 -17.66 0.80
CA THR A 73 5.66 -17.74 0.28
C THR A 73 4.86 -16.51 0.69
N ARG A 74 4.97 -16.06 1.94
CA ARG A 74 4.27 -14.84 2.42
C ARG A 74 4.72 -13.59 1.68
N THR A 75 6.03 -13.44 1.44
CA THR A 75 6.57 -12.32 0.66
C THR A 75 6.10 -12.34 -0.80
N ALA A 76 6.01 -13.53 -1.42
CA ALA A 76 5.47 -13.67 -2.76
C ALA A 76 3.97 -13.31 -2.83
N PHE A 77 3.17 -13.74 -1.85
CA PHE A 77 1.76 -13.37 -1.75
C PHE A 77 1.58 -11.86 -1.57
N LEU A 78 2.37 -11.23 -0.69
CA LEU A 78 2.34 -9.79 -0.50
C LEU A 78 2.72 -9.04 -1.78
N ALA A 79 3.76 -9.48 -2.48
CA ALA A 79 4.17 -8.90 -3.75
C ALA A 79 3.08 -9.01 -4.83
N ALA A 80 2.43 -10.16 -4.96
CA ALA A 80 1.31 -10.34 -5.89
C ALA A 80 0.12 -9.45 -5.51
N GLY A 81 -0.22 -9.38 -4.22
CA GLY A 81 -1.30 -8.54 -3.70
C GLY A 81 -1.11 -7.04 -3.96
N VAL A 82 0.14 -6.56 -4.01
CA VAL A 82 0.46 -5.17 -4.37
C VAL A 82 0.51 -4.99 -5.89
N ALA A 83 1.13 -5.91 -6.61
CA ALA A 83 1.39 -5.79 -8.04
C ALA A 83 0.13 -5.95 -8.91
N ILE A 84 -0.82 -6.81 -8.53
CA ILE A 84 -2.03 -7.07 -9.33
C ILE A 84 -2.92 -5.81 -9.38
N PRO A 85 -3.31 -5.18 -8.24
CA PRO A 85 -4.09 -3.94 -8.30
C PRO A 85 -3.32 -2.82 -9.00
N ALA A 86 -2.02 -2.65 -8.69
CA ALA A 86 -1.22 -1.59 -9.29
C ALA A 86 -1.11 -1.73 -10.81
N SER A 87 -0.92 -2.94 -11.33
CA SER A 87 -0.88 -3.19 -12.77
C SER A 87 -2.24 -2.97 -13.43
N TYR A 88 -3.34 -3.41 -12.80
CA TYR A 88 -4.68 -3.13 -13.29
C TYR A 88 -4.96 -1.62 -13.43
N PHE A 89 -4.65 -0.83 -12.41
CA PHE A 89 -4.79 0.63 -12.47
C PHE A 89 -3.86 1.25 -13.51
N ALA A 90 -2.62 0.80 -13.61
CA ALA A 90 -1.69 1.28 -14.64
C ALA A 90 -2.24 1.03 -16.05
N PHE A 91 -2.79 -0.16 -16.32
CA PHE A 91 -3.44 -0.46 -17.60
C PHE A 91 -4.61 0.48 -17.88
N GLN A 92 -5.47 0.76 -16.91
CA GLN A 92 -6.59 1.69 -17.13
C GLN A 92 -6.16 3.14 -17.43
N VAL A 93 -5.01 3.56 -16.90
CA VAL A 93 -4.53 4.94 -17.06
C VAL A 93 -3.73 5.12 -18.35
N PHE A 94 -3.04 4.07 -18.81
CA PHE A 94 -2.09 4.16 -19.94
C PHE A 94 -2.51 3.40 -21.21
N ALA A 95 -3.60 2.62 -21.17
CA ALA A 95 -4.19 1.97 -22.36
C ALA A 95 -5.28 2.84 -22.98
#